data_AF-P0DL67-F1
#
_entry.id   AF-P0DL67-F1
#
_cell.length_a   1.000
_cell.length_b   1.000
_cell.length_c   1.000
_cell.angle_alpha   90.00
_cell.angle_beta   90.00
_cell.angle_gamma   90.00
#
_symmetry.space_group_name_H-M   'P 1'
#
loop_
_entity.id
_entity.type
_entity.pdbx_description
1 polymer ?
#
loop_
_entity_poly.entity_id
_entity_poly.type
_entity_poly.pdbx_seq_one_letter_code
_entity_poly.pdbx_strand_id
1 'polypeptide(L)' 'CAGIGSFCGLPGLVDCCSDRCFIVCLP' A
#
# COMPACT_ATOMS: atom_id res chain seq x y z
N CYS A 1 -3.17 -0.48 -8.46
CA CYS A 1 -2.24 -0.48 -7.32
C CYS A 1 -2.52 0.78 -6.48
N ALA A 2 -2.26 0.73 -5.18
CA ALA A 2 -2.47 1.81 -4.23
C ALA A 2 -1.31 2.83 -4.29
N GLY A 3 -1.64 4.12 -4.25
CA GLY A 3 -0.66 5.21 -4.31
C GLY A 3 0.08 5.39 -2.99
N ILE A 4 1.23 6.08 -3.02
CA ILE A 4 2.01 6.42 -1.82
C ILE A 4 1.11 7.12 -0.79
N GLY A 5 1.21 6.71 0.47
CA GLY A 5 0.37 7.19 1.58
C GLY A 5 -1.00 6.51 1.69
N SER A 6 -1.39 5.67 0.74
CA SER A 6 -2.59 4.83 0.86
C SER A 6 -2.37 3.73 1.88
N PHE A 7 -3.39 3.33 2.63
CA PHE A 7 -3.30 2.19 3.55
C PHE A 7 -3.01 0.87 2.81
N CYS A 8 -2.29 -0.04 3.46
CA CYS A 8 -1.93 -1.34 2.91
C CYS A 8 -1.76 -2.37 4.05
N GLY A 9 -1.70 -3.66 3.72
CA GLY A 9 -1.52 -4.74 4.73
C GLY A 9 -2.80 -5.16 5.47
N LEU A 10 -3.95 -4.68 5.03
CA LEU A 10 -5.27 -5.07 5.52
C LEU A 10 -5.98 -5.94 4.45
N PRO A 11 -6.73 -6.98 4.85
CA PRO A 11 -7.44 -7.83 3.91
C PRO A 11 -8.47 -7.01 3.12
N GLY A 12 -8.42 -7.12 1.78
CA GLY A 12 -9.30 -6.41 0.85
C GLY A 12 -8.73 -5.12 0.25
N LEU A 13 -7.52 -4.71 0.62
CA LEU A 13 -6.81 -3.60 -0.05
C LEU A 13 -5.98 -4.09 -1.23
N VAL A 14 -5.86 -3.21 -2.23
CA VAL A 14 -5.04 -3.44 -3.43
C VAL A 14 -3.56 -3.25 -3.11
N ASP A 15 -2.67 -3.99 -3.79
CA ASP A 15 -1.21 -3.88 -3.61
C ASP A 15 -0.68 -2.47 -3.92
N CYS A 16 0.35 -2.05 -3.17
CA CYS A 16 1.02 -0.77 -3.37
C CYS A 16 1.75 -0.72 -4.72
N CYS A 17 1.68 0.41 -5.42
CA CYS A 17 2.40 0.57 -6.70
C CYS A 17 3.92 0.49 -6.54
N SER A 18 4.44 0.78 -5.35
CA SER A 18 5.86 0.72 -5.01
C SER A 18 6.30 -0.65 -4.48
N ASP A 19 5.40 -1.63 -4.36
CA ASP A 19 5.62 -2.94 -3.71
C ASP A 19 6.12 -2.85 -2.25
N ARG A 20 6.09 -1.65 -1.67
CA ARG A 20 6.53 -1.34 -0.32
C ARG A 20 5.35 -0.92 0.53
N CYS A 21 5.09 -1.70 1.58
CA CYS A 21 3.99 -1.49 2.50
C CYS A 21 4.49 -1.50 3.96
N PHE A 22 4.23 -0.42 4.71
CA PHE A 22 4.43 -0.37 6.16
C PHE A 22 3.28 0.42 6.80
N ILE A 23 2.11 -0.23 6.98
CA ILE A 23 0.80 0.36 7.33
C ILE A 23 0.22 1.23 6.19
N VAL A 24 1.08 2.01 5.53
CA VAL A 24 0.80 2.76 4.31
C VAL A 24 1.81 2.42 3.22
N CYS A 25 1.43 2.65 1.96
CA CYS A 25 2.31 2.50 0.82
C CYS A 25 3.43 3.53 0.90
N LEU A 26 4.66 3.02 0.92
CA LEU A 26 5.87 3.83 0.92
C LEU A 26 6.33 4.06 -0.51
N PRO A 27 7.12 5.12 -0.78
CA PRO A 27 7.79 5.30 -2.07
C PRO A 27 8.67 4.10 -2.45
#